data_AF-A0A2E1U3Z0-F1
#
_entry.id   AF-A0A2E1U3Z0-F1
#
_cell.length_a   1.000
_cell.length_b   1.000
_cell.length_c   1.000
_cell.angle_alpha   90.00
_cell.angle_beta   90.00
_cell.angle_gamma   90.00
#
_symmetry.space_group_name_H-M   'P 1'
#
loop_
_entity.id
_entity.type
_entity.pdbx_description
1 polymer ?
#
loop_
_entity_poly.entity_id
_entity_poly.type
_entity_poly.pdbx_seq_one_letter_code
_entity_poly.pdbx_strand_id
1 'polypeptide(L)'
;MKPALLILGLLPLLSAPADQPSQQASPDRIAALETRIEKLEKQLAPLLQQQAYLNQARKEPTRARQRILADNDRYTRDQLRTIETLYNQASLDWTSPEAKQILQTLQTRFPKANRTGCARLRHALQLNGNKKIDQLQQIIQHHSNSYFPDGVHIESFARFALNLEYRKAGNTTAAEKQIQALRQNHPHAIDHQGRLLLDHLDDLEAILPSP
;
A
#
# COMPACT_ATOMS: atom_id res chain seq x y z
N MET A 1 27.44 -0.91 68.65
CA MET A 1 26.75 -0.18 69.73
C MET A 1 26.49 1.26 69.30
N LYS A 2 25.24 1.58 68.98
CA LYS A 2 24.53 2.86 69.19
C LYS A 2 23.07 2.61 68.75
N PRO A 3 22.06 2.84 69.61
CA PRO A 3 20.67 2.59 69.29
C PRO A 3 20.08 3.80 68.57
N ALA A 4 19.37 3.58 67.46
CA ALA A 4 18.57 4.62 66.83
C ALA A 4 17.11 4.44 67.27
N LEU A 5 16.68 5.41 68.06
CA LEU A 5 15.35 5.66 68.61
C LEU A 5 14.20 5.39 67.63
N LEU A 6 13.19 4.68 68.16
CA LEU A 6 11.80 4.76 67.75
C LEU A 6 11.30 6.20 67.90
N ILE A 7 10.78 6.80 66.83
CA ILE A 7 9.84 7.92 66.91
C ILE A 7 8.55 7.46 66.24
N LEU A 8 7.58 7.10 67.08
CA LEU A 8 6.21 6.79 66.72
C LEU A 8 5.52 8.13 66.39
N GLY A 9 5.56 8.52 65.12
CA GLY A 9 4.83 9.69 64.61
C GLY A 9 3.37 9.35 64.41
N LEU A 10 2.52 9.81 65.34
CA LEU A 10 1.07 9.76 65.23
C LEU A 10 0.62 10.62 64.03
N LEU A 11 0.27 9.99 62.91
CA LEU A 11 -0.33 10.66 61.76
C LEU A 11 -1.79 11.02 62.11
N PRO A 12 -2.20 12.30 62.06
CA PRO A 12 -3.61 12.63 62.09
C PRO A 12 -4.24 12.17 60.77
N LEU A 13 -5.14 11.21 60.87
CA LEU A 13 -6.07 10.85 59.81
C LEU A 13 -6.89 12.11 59.48
N LEU A 14 -6.50 12.82 58.42
CA LEU A 14 -7.40 13.73 57.72
C LEU A 14 -8.52 12.86 57.13
N SER A 15 -9.63 12.77 57.87
CA SER A 15 -10.91 12.36 57.32
C SER A 15 -11.27 13.32 56.20
N ALA A 16 -11.01 12.91 54.96
CA ALA A 16 -11.67 13.51 53.82
C ALA A 16 -13.19 13.29 54.00
N PRO A 17 -14.04 14.32 53.85
CA PRO A 17 -15.46 14.08 53.69
C PRO A 17 -15.66 13.30 52.40
N ALA A 18 -15.82 11.99 52.54
CA ALA A 18 -16.40 11.13 51.53
C ALA A 18 -17.89 11.48 51.47
N ASP A 19 -18.24 12.43 50.61
CA ASP A 19 -19.58 12.58 50.04
C ASP A 19 -19.52 13.62 48.91
N GLN A 20 -18.94 13.20 47.78
CA GLN A 20 -19.48 13.68 46.52
C GLN A 20 -20.71 12.83 46.25
N PRO A 21 -21.94 13.39 46.24
CA PRO A 21 -23.11 12.63 45.83
C PRO A 21 -22.82 12.10 44.42
N SER A 22 -22.84 10.78 44.27
CA SER A 22 -22.81 10.12 42.98
C SER A 22 -24.04 10.60 42.22
N GLN A 23 -23.89 11.64 41.40
CA GLN A 23 -24.93 12.10 40.50
C GLN A 23 -25.18 10.97 39.50
N GLN A 24 -26.13 10.09 39.84
CA GLN A 24 -26.70 9.12 38.90
C GLN A 24 -27.16 9.91 37.68
N ALA A 25 -26.59 9.59 36.52
CA ALA A 25 -26.95 10.26 35.28
C ALA A 25 -28.44 10.03 35.01
N SER A 26 -29.18 11.11 34.73
CA SER A 26 -30.59 10.99 34.36
C SER A 26 -30.73 10.15 33.08
N PRO A 27 -31.84 9.41 32.89
CA PRO A 27 -32.10 8.66 31.67
C PRO A 27 -31.95 9.51 30.39
N ASP A 28 -32.39 10.77 30.43
CA ASP A 28 -32.26 11.71 29.31
C ASP A 28 -30.80 12.05 29.00
N ARG A 29 -29.95 12.18 30.03
CA ARG A 29 -28.51 12.40 29.85
C ARG A 29 -27.85 11.16 29.26
N ILE A 30 -28.27 9.96 29.66
CA ILE A 30 -27.78 8.70 29.09
C ILE A 30 -28.14 8.63 27.60
N ALA A 31 -29.42 8.82 27.24
CA ALA A 31 -29.87 8.79 25.85
C ALA A 31 -29.16 9.84 24.97
N ALA A 32 -28.94 11.05 25.49
CA ALA A 32 -28.20 12.09 24.79
C ALA A 32 -26.72 11.72 24.57
N LEU A 33 -26.08 11.06 25.54
CA LEU A 33 -24.71 10.58 25.42
C LEU A 33 -24.59 9.41 24.44
N GLU A 34 -25.53 8.45 24.46
CA GLU A 34 -25.58 7.34 23.50
C GLU A 34 -25.69 7.84 22.06
N THR A 35 -26.61 8.79 21.81
CA THR A 35 -26.75 9.44 20.49
C THR A 35 -25.46 10.12 20.05
N ARG A 36 -24.78 10.79 20.99
CA ARG A 36 -23.50 11.47 20.71
C ARG A 36 -22.38 10.47 20.42
N ILE A 37 -22.33 9.35 21.15
CA ILE A 37 -21.36 8.27 20.93
C ILE A 37 -21.58 7.66 19.54
N GLU A 38 -22.80 7.30 19.18
CA GLU A 38 -23.11 6.72 17.86
C GLU A 38 -22.71 7.68 16.73
N LYS A 39 -22.97 8.98 16.91
CA LYS A 39 -22.53 10.00 15.95
C LYS A 39 -21.00 10.07 15.84
N LEU A 40 -20.29 10.05 16.97
CA LEU A 40 -18.82 10.09 16.98
C LEU A 40 -18.23 8.83 16.36
N GLU A 41 -18.77 7.65 16.65
CA GLU A 41 -18.34 6.38 16.05
C GLU A 41 -18.50 6.40 14.52
N LYS A 42 -19.64 6.89 14.01
CA LYS A 42 -19.85 7.08 12.57
C LYS A 42 -18.86 8.04 11.95
N GLN A 43 -18.49 9.11 12.66
CA GLN A 43 -17.52 10.09 12.18
C GLN A 43 -16.06 9.58 12.24
N LEU A 44 -15.73 8.75 13.23
CA LEU A 44 -14.38 8.21 13.42
C LEU A 44 -14.10 6.98 12.55
N ALA A 45 -15.12 6.21 12.17
CA ALA A 45 -14.99 5.00 11.35
C ALA A 45 -14.09 5.19 10.11
N PRO A 46 -14.25 6.21 9.25
CA PRO A 46 -13.38 6.39 8.08
C PRO A 46 -11.92 6.71 8.46
N LEU A 47 -11.68 7.45 9.54
CA LEU A 47 -10.33 7.77 10.01
C LEU A 47 -9.62 6.52 10.54
N LEU A 48 -10.33 5.69 11.31
CA LEU A 48 -9.79 4.42 11.80
C LEU A 48 -9.48 3.46 10.65
N GLN A 49 -10.34 3.41 9.64
CA GLN A 49 -10.12 2.62 8.42
C GLN A 49 -8.90 3.11 7.64
N GLN A 50 -8.76 4.42 7.44
CA GLN A 50 -7.60 5.01 6.79
C GLN A 50 -6.31 4.71 7.56
N GLN A 51 -6.34 4.86 8.90
CA GLN A 51 -5.19 4.52 9.74
C GLN A 51 -4.81 3.03 9.62
N ALA A 52 -5.80 2.14 9.54
CA ALA A 52 -5.56 0.72 9.32
C ALA A 52 -4.88 0.46 7.95
N TYR A 53 -5.29 1.16 6.89
CA TYR A 53 -4.63 1.08 5.58
C TYR A 53 -3.19 1.59 5.64
N LEU A 54 -2.93 2.72 6.28
CA LEU A 54 -1.58 3.24 6.47
C LEU A 54 -0.68 2.27 7.26
N ASN A 55 -1.22 1.63 8.29
CA ASN A 55 -0.49 0.62 9.06
C ASN A 55 -0.15 -0.62 8.19
N GLN A 56 -1.01 -0.99 7.24
CA GLN A 56 -0.72 -2.06 6.28
C GLN A 56 0.26 -1.61 5.19
N ALA A 57 0.16 -0.37 4.71
CA ALA A 57 1.04 0.23 3.71
C ALA A 57 2.50 0.24 4.17
N ARG A 58 2.74 0.51 5.46
CA ARG A 58 4.09 0.44 6.08
C ARG A 58 4.74 -0.94 5.97
N LYS A 59 3.98 -2.00 5.69
CA LYS A 59 4.49 -3.37 5.52
C LYS A 59 4.82 -3.70 4.06
N GLU A 60 4.44 -2.87 3.10
CA GLU A 60 4.68 -3.09 1.67
C GLU A 60 6.16 -3.31 1.32
N PRO A 61 7.13 -2.52 1.83
CA PRO A 61 8.55 -2.79 1.57
C PRO A 61 9.01 -4.17 2.07
N THR A 62 8.45 -4.64 3.19
CA THR A 62 8.73 -5.98 3.71
C THR A 62 8.13 -7.06 2.81
N ARG A 63 6.89 -6.89 2.33
CA ARG A 63 6.26 -7.80 1.36
C ARG A 63 7.07 -7.87 0.05
N ALA A 64 7.52 -6.71 -0.44
CA ALA A 64 8.37 -6.65 -1.62
C ALA A 64 9.68 -7.41 -1.45
N ARG A 65 10.38 -7.21 -0.32
CA ARG A 65 11.61 -7.97 -0.01
C ARG A 65 11.35 -9.47 0.04
N GLN A 66 10.28 -9.90 0.71
CA GLN A 66 9.91 -11.31 0.79
C GLN A 66 9.64 -11.90 -0.61
N ARG A 67 8.87 -11.19 -1.45
CA ARG A 67 8.60 -11.63 -2.82
C ARG A 67 9.86 -11.71 -3.67
N ILE A 68 10.75 -10.72 -3.59
CA ILE A 68 12.01 -10.70 -4.34
C ILE A 68 12.89 -11.88 -3.89
N LEU A 69 12.99 -12.13 -2.59
CA LEU A 69 13.75 -13.26 -2.05
C LEU A 69 13.20 -14.61 -2.50
N ALA A 70 11.88 -14.75 -2.68
CA ALA A 70 11.27 -15.98 -3.19
C ALA A 70 11.71 -16.35 -4.62
N ASP A 71 12.33 -15.44 -5.38
CA ASP A 71 12.92 -15.81 -6.68
C ASP A 71 14.09 -16.81 -6.52
N ASN A 72 14.73 -16.90 -5.35
CA ASN A 72 15.78 -17.90 -5.06
C ASN A 72 15.25 -19.34 -5.11
N ASP A 73 13.95 -19.55 -4.91
CA ASP A 73 13.35 -20.88 -4.96
C ASP A 73 13.27 -21.41 -6.41
N ARG A 74 13.42 -20.53 -7.40
CA ARG A 74 13.23 -20.85 -8.82
C ARG A 74 14.46 -20.60 -9.69
N TYR A 75 15.31 -19.65 -9.32
CA TYR A 75 16.41 -19.21 -10.15
C TYR A 75 17.74 -19.33 -9.39
N THR A 76 18.79 -19.74 -10.10
CA THR A 76 20.14 -19.78 -9.53
C THR A 76 20.69 -18.37 -9.32
N ARG A 77 21.73 -18.23 -8.49
CA ARG A 77 22.38 -16.94 -8.24
C ARG A 77 22.86 -16.24 -9.52
N ASP A 78 23.42 -17.00 -10.47
CA ASP A 78 23.87 -16.43 -11.75
C ASP A 78 22.69 -16.02 -12.64
N GLN A 79 21.58 -16.75 -12.61
CA GLN A 79 20.35 -16.34 -13.29
C GLN A 79 19.77 -15.06 -12.66
N LEU A 80 19.73 -14.96 -11.34
CA LEU A 80 19.29 -13.74 -10.64
C LEU A 80 20.17 -12.53 -10.96
N ARG A 81 21.50 -12.71 -11.00
CA ARG A 81 22.44 -11.68 -11.46
C ARG A 81 22.14 -11.29 -12.92
N THR A 82 21.92 -12.27 -13.79
CA THR A 82 21.59 -12.01 -15.20
C THR A 82 20.29 -11.21 -15.34
N ILE A 83 19.25 -11.60 -14.60
CA ILE A 83 17.96 -10.90 -14.58
C ILE A 83 18.15 -9.43 -14.16
N GLU A 84 18.95 -9.20 -13.12
CA GLU A 84 19.22 -7.85 -12.62
C GLU A 84 20.02 -7.01 -13.63
N THR A 85 21.05 -7.59 -14.25
CA THR A 85 21.83 -6.92 -15.31
C THR A 85 20.94 -6.52 -16.48
N LEU A 86 20.10 -7.44 -16.96
CA LEU A 86 19.14 -7.18 -18.04
C LEU A 86 18.17 -6.06 -17.65
N TYR A 87 17.57 -6.13 -16.47
CA TYR A 87 16.67 -5.08 -16.00
C TYR A 87 17.34 -3.70 -16.01
N ASN A 88 18.56 -3.61 -15.47
CA ASN A 88 19.29 -2.35 -15.39
C ASN A 88 19.68 -1.82 -16.77
N GLN A 89 20.08 -2.69 -17.70
CA GLN A 89 20.33 -2.31 -19.09
C GLN A 89 19.07 -1.74 -19.78
N ALA A 90 17.93 -2.42 -19.65
CA ALA A 90 16.68 -1.92 -20.23
C ALA A 90 16.20 -0.61 -19.56
N SER A 91 16.56 -0.38 -18.29
CA SER A 91 16.16 0.82 -17.56
C SER A 91 16.80 2.12 -18.05
N LEU A 92 17.84 2.04 -18.88
CA LEU A 92 18.45 3.20 -19.52
C LEU A 92 17.49 3.91 -20.48
N ASP A 93 16.78 3.14 -21.30
CA ASP A 93 15.74 3.63 -22.20
C ASP A 93 14.76 2.50 -22.53
N TRP A 94 13.61 2.51 -21.86
CA TRP A 94 12.56 1.50 -22.04
C TRP A 94 11.92 1.53 -23.44
N THR A 95 12.11 2.59 -24.23
CA THR A 95 11.55 2.73 -25.58
C THR A 95 12.46 2.17 -26.67
N SER A 96 13.75 1.99 -26.34
CA SER A 96 14.79 1.53 -27.27
C SER A 96 14.51 0.13 -27.86
N PRO A 97 15.01 -0.18 -29.07
CA PRO A 97 14.98 -1.54 -29.62
C PRO A 97 15.70 -2.56 -28.72
N GLU A 98 16.78 -2.15 -28.05
CA GLU A 98 17.53 -3.00 -27.12
C GLU A 98 16.68 -3.38 -25.90
N ALA A 99 15.99 -2.42 -25.28
CA ALA A 99 15.08 -2.71 -24.17
C ALA A 99 13.98 -3.70 -24.57
N LYS A 100 13.46 -3.63 -25.80
CA LYS A 100 12.47 -4.59 -26.30
C LYS A 100 13.04 -6.01 -26.41
N GLN A 101 14.27 -6.17 -26.91
CA GLN A 101 14.96 -7.47 -26.97
C GLN A 101 15.24 -8.01 -25.55
N ILE A 102 15.65 -7.15 -24.63
CA ILE A 102 15.86 -7.52 -23.23
C ILE A 102 14.54 -7.96 -22.59
N LEU A 103 13.45 -7.21 -22.79
CA LEU A 103 12.13 -7.57 -22.27
C LEU A 103 11.66 -8.91 -22.82
N GLN A 104 11.87 -9.18 -24.11
CA GLN A 104 11.57 -10.48 -24.71
C GLN A 104 12.41 -11.60 -24.06
N THR A 105 13.67 -11.34 -23.80
CA THR A 105 14.58 -12.27 -23.11
C THR A 105 14.10 -12.55 -21.68
N LEU A 106 13.76 -11.52 -20.90
CA LEU A 106 13.22 -11.64 -19.54
C LEU A 106 11.91 -12.44 -19.54
N GLN A 107 11.00 -12.15 -20.46
CA GLN A 107 9.71 -12.83 -20.57
C GLN A 107 9.86 -14.30 -20.99
N THR A 108 10.82 -14.62 -21.86
CA THR A 108 10.99 -15.98 -22.38
C THR A 108 11.76 -16.86 -21.41
N ARG A 109 12.88 -16.35 -20.87
CA ARG A 109 13.80 -17.13 -20.04
C ARG A 109 13.46 -17.07 -18.55
N PHE A 110 12.90 -15.94 -18.10
CA PHE A 110 12.63 -15.66 -16.69
C PHE A 110 11.18 -15.18 -16.44
N PRO A 111 10.15 -15.87 -16.98
CA PRO A 111 8.77 -15.38 -16.97
C PRO A 111 8.17 -15.17 -15.58
N LYS A 112 8.71 -15.82 -14.54
CA LYS A 112 8.17 -15.75 -13.17
C LYS A 112 9.02 -14.90 -12.21
N ALA A 113 10.15 -14.38 -12.68
CA ALA A 113 11.00 -13.52 -11.88
C ALA A 113 10.25 -12.23 -11.54
N ASN A 114 10.40 -11.78 -10.29
CA ASN A 114 9.82 -10.52 -9.83
C ASN A 114 10.24 -9.35 -10.73
N ARG A 115 11.53 -9.32 -11.09
CA ARG A 115 12.12 -8.27 -11.94
C ARG A 115 11.53 -8.24 -13.35
N THR A 116 11.07 -9.37 -13.88
CA THR A 116 10.36 -9.43 -15.17
C THR A 116 9.03 -8.67 -15.08
N GLY A 117 8.28 -8.83 -13.98
CA GLY A 117 7.06 -8.06 -13.72
C GLY A 117 7.33 -6.55 -13.66
N CYS A 118 8.37 -6.16 -12.92
CA CYS A 118 8.82 -4.76 -12.82
C CYS A 118 9.19 -4.16 -14.19
N ALA A 119 9.98 -4.89 -14.99
CA ALA A 119 10.41 -4.45 -16.31
C ALA A 119 9.21 -4.25 -17.26
N ARG A 120 8.28 -5.21 -17.25
CA ARG A 120 7.08 -5.13 -18.10
C ARG A 120 6.22 -3.93 -17.74
N LEU A 121 6.04 -3.65 -16.44
CA LEU A 121 5.29 -2.48 -16.01
C LEU A 121 5.99 -1.18 -16.41
N ARG A 122 7.30 -1.05 -16.19
CA ARG A 122 8.06 0.14 -16.62
C ARG A 122 7.89 0.41 -18.11
N HIS A 123 8.02 -0.61 -18.95
CA HIS A 123 7.78 -0.48 -20.39
C HIS A 123 6.32 -0.11 -20.70
N ALA A 124 5.34 -0.78 -20.08
CA ALA A 124 3.93 -0.50 -20.32
C ALA A 124 3.58 0.97 -20.02
N LEU A 125 4.19 1.56 -19.00
CA LEU A 125 3.98 2.96 -18.65
C LEU A 125 4.46 3.95 -19.72
N GLN A 126 5.39 3.56 -20.59
CA GLN A 126 5.86 4.36 -21.73
C GLN A 126 4.96 4.23 -22.98
N LEU A 127 4.01 3.30 -22.97
CA LEU A 127 3.08 3.11 -24.08
C LEU A 127 1.92 4.10 -23.98
N ASN A 128 1.11 4.16 -25.04
CA ASN A 128 -0.09 4.97 -25.09
C ASN A 128 -1.26 4.16 -25.68
N GLY A 129 -2.49 4.53 -25.28
CA GLY A 129 -3.72 3.98 -25.84
C GLY A 129 -3.83 2.47 -25.69
N ASN A 130 -4.40 1.81 -26.70
CA ASN A 130 -4.73 0.38 -26.64
C ASN A 130 -3.51 -0.52 -26.33
N LYS A 131 -2.32 -0.18 -26.84
CA LYS A 131 -1.10 -0.95 -26.54
C LYS A 131 -0.76 -0.94 -25.05
N LYS A 132 -0.94 0.21 -24.37
CA LYS A 132 -0.74 0.31 -22.92
C LYS A 132 -1.80 -0.50 -22.19
N ILE A 133 -3.06 -0.39 -22.60
CA ILE A 133 -4.17 -1.15 -22.00
C ILE A 133 -3.91 -2.66 -22.06
N ASP A 134 -3.62 -3.19 -23.25
CA ASP A 134 -3.38 -4.61 -23.47
C ASP A 134 -2.20 -5.11 -22.61
N GLN A 135 -1.10 -4.35 -22.59
CA GLN A 135 0.08 -4.73 -21.82
C GLN A 135 -0.17 -4.71 -20.31
N LEU A 136 -0.89 -3.70 -19.79
CA LEU A 136 -1.24 -3.63 -18.37
C LEU A 136 -2.18 -4.77 -17.95
N GLN A 137 -3.14 -5.16 -18.79
CA GLN A 137 -3.99 -6.32 -18.54
C GLN A 137 -3.17 -7.62 -18.45
N GLN A 138 -2.22 -7.82 -19.36
CA GLN A 138 -1.33 -8.97 -19.30
C GLN A 138 -0.44 -8.98 -18.05
N ILE A 139 0.00 -7.81 -17.59
CA ILE A 139 0.79 -7.68 -16.36
C ILE A 139 -0.05 -8.12 -15.16
N ILE A 140 -1.30 -7.67 -15.06
CA ILE A 140 -2.23 -8.08 -13.99
C ILE A 140 -2.42 -9.60 -14.01
N GLN A 141 -2.54 -10.21 -15.19
CA GLN A 141 -2.75 -11.65 -15.30
C GLN A 141 -1.53 -12.49 -14.90
N HIS A 142 -0.32 -12.04 -15.24
CA HIS A 142 0.89 -12.89 -15.17
C HIS A 142 1.89 -12.49 -14.09
N HIS A 143 1.82 -11.25 -13.60
CA HIS A 143 2.78 -10.70 -12.64
C HIS A 143 2.08 -10.04 -11.46
N SER A 144 0.85 -10.49 -11.15
CA SER A 144 0.05 -9.92 -10.06
C SER A 144 0.81 -9.86 -8.74
N ASN A 145 1.58 -10.90 -8.42
CA ASN A 145 2.31 -11.02 -7.16
C ASN A 145 3.68 -10.32 -7.13
N SER A 146 4.06 -9.56 -8.16
CA SER A 146 5.38 -8.92 -8.23
C SER A 146 5.40 -7.56 -7.52
N TYR A 147 6.59 -7.11 -7.13
CA TYR A 147 6.82 -5.87 -6.41
C TYR A 147 8.07 -5.14 -6.90
N PHE A 148 8.02 -3.81 -6.94
CA PHE A 148 9.25 -3.03 -6.92
C PHE A 148 9.92 -3.08 -5.53
N PRO A 149 11.24 -2.91 -5.44
CA PRO A 149 11.97 -3.00 -4.16
C PRO A 149 11.54 -1.99 -3.08
N ASP A 150 10.93 -0.88 -3.48
CA ASP A 150 10.39 0.16 -2.59
C ASP A 150 9.02 -0.18 -1.99
N GLY A 151 8.40 -1.30 -2.39
CA GLY A 151 7.10 -1.73 -1.88
C GLY A 151 5.95 -1.55 -2.87
N VAL A 152 6.16 -0.94 -4.04
CA VAL A 152 5.07 -0.79 -5.01
C VAL A 152 4.65 -2.15 -5.58
N HIS A 153 3.40 -2.54 -5.32
CA HIS A 153 2.80 -3.77 -5.84
C HIS A 153 2.43 -3.63 -7.33
N ILE A 154 2.90 -4.55 -8.17
CA ILE A 154 2.80 -4.45 -9.63
C ILE A 154 1.34 -4.51 -10.11
N GLU A 155 0.52 -5.41 -9.56
CA GLU A 155 -0.91 -5.47 -9.93
C GLU A 155 -1.63 -4.15 -9.61
N SER A 156 -1.44 -3.67 -8.38
CA SER A 156 -2.13 -2.49 -7.87
C SER A 156 -1.80 -1.26 -8.71
N PHE A 157 -0.51 -1.08 -9.02
CA PHE A 157 -0.05 0.02 -9.85
C PHE A 157 -0.53 -0.12 -11.31
N ALA A 158 -0.57 -1.34 -11.86
CA ALA A 158 -1.09 -1.58 -13.20
C ALA A 158 -2.60 -1.28 -13.29
N ARG A 159 -3.38 -1.62 -12.26
CA ARG A 159 -4.81 -1.26 -12.17
C ARG A 159 -5.02 0.24 -12.09
N PHE A 160 -4.18 0.92 -11.30
CA PHE A 160 -4.20 2.38 -11.21
C PHE A 160 -3.89 3.03 -12.57
N ALA A 161 -2.85 2.56 -13.27
CA ALA A 161 -2.53 3.04 -14.61
C ALA A 161 -3.64 2.73 -15.64
N LEU A 162 -4.26 1.53 -15.58
CA LEU A 162 -5.39 1.19 -16.44
C LEU A 162 -6.59 2.10 -16.20
N ASN A 163 -6.87 2.48 -14.95
CA ASN A 163 -7.93 3.42 -14.65
C ASN A 163 -7.73 4.71 -15.45
N LEU A 164 -6.53 5.31 -15.40
CA LEU A 164 -6.24 6.51 -16.16
C LEU A 164 -6.43 6.32 -17.67
N GLU A 165 -5.88 5.25 -18.25
CA GLU A 165 -6.00 5.00 -19.69
C GLU A 165 -7.46 4.80 -20.12
N TYR A 166 -8.27 4.10 -19.32
CA TYR A 166 -9.70 3.97 -19.60
C TYR A 166 -10.45 5.30 -19.49
N ARG A 167 -10.11 6.15 -18.51
CA ARG A 167 -10.70 7.50 -18.41
C ARG A 167 -10.34 8.35 -19.62
N LYS A 168 -9.08 8.32 -20.05
CA LYS A 168 -8.61 9.00 -21.29
C LYS A 168 -9.35 8.49 -22.52
N ALA A 169 -9.67 7.21 -22.58
CA ALA A 169 -10.47 6.61 -23.65
C ALA A 169 -11.99 6.82 -23.50
N GLY A 170 -12.47 7.54 -22.48
CA GLY A 170 -13.89 7.76 -22.23
C GLY A 170 -14.66 6.55 -21.66
N ASN A 171 -13.96 5.46 -21.31
CA ASN A 171 -14.57 4.24 -20.78
C ASN A 171 -14.63 4.28 -19.24
N THR A 172 -15.56 5.07 -18.72
CA THR A 172 -15.72 5.29 -17.27
C THR A 172 -16.07 4.01 -16.51
N THR A 173 -16.87 3.10 -17.09
CA THR A 173 -17.22 1.82 -16.47
C THR A 173 -16.00 0.91 -16.29
N ALA A 174 -15.16 0.76 -17.31
CA ALA A 174 -13.94 -0.04 -17.20
C ALA A 174 -12.93 0.60 -16.24
N ALA A 175 -12.86 1.92 -16.23
CA ALA A 175 -12.03 2.68 -15.29
C ALA A 175 -12.44 2.43 -13.83
N GLU A 176 -13.72 2.57 -13.50
CA GLU A 176 -14.22 2.38 -12.13
C GLU A 176 -14.02 0.93 -11.66
N LYS A 177 -14.20 -0.04 -12.56
CA LYS A 177 -13.92 -1.45 -12.27
C LYS A 177 -12.49 -1.67 -11.76
N GLN A 178 -11.50 -0.94 -12.28
CA GLN A 178 -10.12 -1.06 -11.80
C GLN A 178 -9.94 -0.48 -10.40
N ILE A 179 -10.58 0.65 -10.10
CA ILE A 179 -10.51 1.27 -8.77
C ILE A 179 -11.27 0.43 -7.75
N GLN A 180 -12.42 -0.12 -8.11
CA GLN A 180 -13.15 -1.04 -7.24
C GLN A 180 -12.30 -2.26 -6.90
N ALA A 181 -11.63 -2.87 -7.89
CA ALA A 181 -10.71 -3.97 -7.64
C ALA A 181 -9.53 -3.55 -6.74
N LEU A 182 -9.00 -2.34 -6.92
CA LEU A 182 -7.94 -1.79 -6.08
C LEU A 182 -8.40 -1.59 -4.62
N ARG A 183 -9.58 -1.00 -4.41
CA ARG A 183 -10.19 -0.81 -3.07
C ARG A 183 -10.46 -2.14 -2.37
N GLN A 184 -10.88 -3.16 -3.10
CA GLN A 184 -11.21 -4.47 -2.54
C GLN A 184 -9.98 -5.29 -2.20
N ASN A 185 -9.01 -5.34 -3.11
CA ASN A 185 -7.91 -6.31 -3.01
C ASN A 185 -6.63 -5.69 -2.43
N HIS A 186 -6.39 -4.40 -2.68
CA HIS A 186 -5.16 -3.72 -2.26
C HIS A 186 -5.40 -2.28 -1.79
N PRO A 187 -6.28 -2.06 -0.78
CA PRO A 187 -6.57 -0.70 -0.28
C PRO A 187 -5.38 0.01 0.38
N HIS A 188 -4.30 -0.74 0.64
CA HIS A 188 -3.08 -0.27 1.28
C HIS A 188 -1.89 -0.17 0.30
N ALA A 189 -2.13 -0.37 -1.00
CA ALA A 189 -1.08 -0.27 -2.01
C ALA A 189 -0.54 1.15 -2.09
N ILE A 190 0.77 1.25 -2.34
CA ILE A 190 1.51 2.52 -2.33
C ILE A 190 2.08 2.90 -3.69
N ASP A 191 2.33 4.20 -3.87
CA ASP A 191 3.18 4.75 -4.93
C ASP A 191 4.68 4.62 -4.57
N HIS A 192 5.55 5.06 -5.48
CA HIS A 192 7.00 5.02 -5.29
C HIS A 192 7.49 5.95 -4.15
N GLN A 193 6.64 6.84 -3.63
CA GLN A 193 6.89 7.74 -2.51
C GLN A 193 6.32 7.20 -1.19
N GLY A 194 5.69 6.02 -1.20
CA GLY A 194 5.09 5.40 -0.02
C GLY A 194 3.71 5.94 0.36
N ARG A 195 3.07 6.75 -0.48
CA ARG A 195 1.70 7.26 -0.30
C ARG A 195 0.69 6.27 -0.86
N LEU A 196 -0.53 6.23 -0.32
CA LEU A 196 -1.55 5.31 -0.81
C LEU A 196 -1.94 5.65 -2.25
N LEU A 197 -2.02 4.65 -3.13
CA LEU A 197 -2.48 4.86 -4.51
C LEU A 197 -3.89 5.44 -4.58
N LEU A 198 -4.76 5.07 -3.63
CA LEU A 198 -6.13 5.57 -3.57
C LEU A 198 -6.22 7.05 -3.19
N ASP A 199 -5.16 7.65 -2.65
CA ASP A 199 -5.12 9.09 -2.36
C ASP A 199 -4.85 9.91 -3.64
N HIS A 200 -4.48 9.25 -4.75
CA HIS A 200 -4.15 9.88 -6.03
C HIS A 200 -5.30 9.86 -7.05
N LEU A 201 -6.51 9.47 -6.68
CA LEU A 201 -7.62 9.32 -7.64
C LEU A 201 -8.03 10.63 -8.33
N ASP A 202 -7.80 11.77 -7.69
CA ASP A 202 -8.10 13.09 -8.24
C ASP A 202 -6.93 13.67 -9.06
N ASP A 203 -5.72 13.10 -8.93
CA ASP A 203 -4.50 13.52 -9.63
C ASP A 203 -3.69 12.29 -10.08
N LEU A 204 -4.32 11.52 -10.97
CA LEU A 204 -3.80 10.25 -11.45
C LEU A 204 -2.47 10.38 -12.19
N GLU A 205 -2.21 11.54 -12.79
CA GLU A 205 -1.03 11.78 -13.62
C GLU A 205 0.21 12.10 -12.78
N ALA A 206 0.06 12.69 -11.60
CA ALA A 206 1.19 13.14 -10.77
C ALA A 206 2.17 12.04 -10.35
N ILE A 207 1.76 10.78 -10.36
CA ILE A 207 2.60 9.64 -9.95
C ILE A 207 2.99 8.69 -11.09
N LEU A 208 2.52 8.96 -12.31
CA LEU A 208 2.89 8.19 -13.49
C LEU A 208 4.00 8.93 -14.25
N PRO A 209 5.00 8.22 -14.80
CA PRO A 209 5.96 8.86 -15.68
C PRO A 209 5.23 9.40 -16.92
N SER A 210 5.56 10.63 -17.31
CA SER A 210 5.20 11.14 -18.63
C SER A 210 5.79 10.22 -19.71
N PRO A 211 5.04 9.92 -20.79
CA PRO A 211 5.55 9.16 -21.91
C PRO A 211 6.63 9.91 -22.69
#